data_AF-A0A9E6BTR0-F1
#
_entry.id   AF-A0A9E6BTR0-F1
#
_cell.length_a   1.000
_cell.length_b   1.000
_cell.length_c   1.000
_cell.angle_alpha   90.00
_cell.angle_beta   90.00
_cell.angle_gamma   90.00
#
_symmetry.space_group_name_H-M   'P 1'
#
loop_
_entity.id
_entity.type
_entity.pdbx_description
1 polymer ?
#
loop_
_entity_poly.entity_id
_entity_poly.type
_entity_poly.pdbx_seq_one_letter_code
_entity_poly.pdbx_strand_id
1 'polypeptide(L)'
;MKIRNTIMPDDGAVLAKPIQRSDSTKPSQKPMAATDRPEAADTAAKSAPQADMQSMTNFADYLVDAAQRNILFLDTLRQRANNMLEHERQGLPPLLNFKYEEIADATEFDPPTNYKLLKILEVDDVCIEECLDLEKPPVMIIEPRAGHGAGIGGFKRDSEVGIALHEGYPVYFVVFAPEPVPGQTLADVLHSLRRFVETLRALHGGKAPILYGNCQGGWAAALLAADCDGTSGPVVMNGSPLSYWAGEPGANPMRLAGGLLGGSWITHFLSDMGAGVFDGAWLVQNFENLKPESAIWRKYADLYLDVDEERDRFLEFERWWGGFYRLSREEILAIVENLFIGNQLEQGLVELCHGCVVDLKKIQSPLVIFASFGDNITPPHQALGWLPVVYKTTEELKAADQRIVYLINQHAGHLGIFVSAKVARFEHRAILESLDKIEALEPGLYEMRIDNPTGDPDCDKDQYMVRFEPRRVEDISFDYPKDAFENVKVVSEVGESIYAHFFSPWVRAWANPATAEAFRWMHPMRTTRYMYSEKLNPFMAIVATAAEMAEKARWRVDPHNPYRKAERHAVDAVEAGIKRVRIARDNAGEQIFDRLYNHPPSQPWMFSPQAPRHEDNGAG
;
A
#
# COMPACT_ATOMS: atom_id res chain seq x y z
N MET A 1 35.39 -1.22 -19.60
CA MET A 1 34.88 -1.59 -20.95
C MET A 1 33.52 -0.92 -21.07
N LYS A 2 33.33 0.02 -22.01
CA LYS A 2 32.11 0.85 -22.11
C LYS A 2 30.92 -0.03 -22.49
N ILE A 3 29.99 -0.24 -21.58
CA ILE A 3 28.72 -0.94 -21.81
C ILE A 3 27.68 0.12 -22.17
N ARG A 4 27.03 -0.06 -23.31
CA ARG A 4 25.93 0.79 -23.81
C ARG A 4 24.66 0.45 -23.02
N ASN A 5 24.11 1.45 -22.32
CA ASN A 5 22.75 1.41 -21.81
C ASN A 5 21.77 1.26 -22.98
N THR A 6 20.96 0.22 -22.93
CA THR A 6 19.78 0.09 -23.79
C THR A 6 18.61 0.62 -22.98
N ILE A 7 18.08 1.74 -23.43
CA ILE A 7 17.06 2.57 -22.80
C ILE A 7 15.75 1.77 -22.71
N MET A 8 15.24 1.58 -21.48
CA MET A 8 13.83 1.28 -21.21
C MET A 8 13.14 2.58 -20.79
N PRO A 9 11.93 2.90 -21.27
CA PRO A 9 11.25 4.15 -20.92
C PRO A 9 10.64 4.11 -19.51
N ASP A 10 10.76 5.28 -18.86
CA ASP A 10 10.47 5.62 -17.46
C ASP A 10 8.99 5.52 -17.01
N ASP A 11 8.88 5.09 -15.74
CA ASP A 11 8.12 5.63 -14.62
C ASP A 11 6.60 5.84 -14.64
N GLY A 12 5.98 5.14 -13.68
CA GLY A 12 4.69 5.48 -13.12
C GLY A 12 4.71 6.78 -12.33
N ALA A 13 4.04 7.79 -12.86
CA ALA A 13 3.29 8.78 -12.10
C ALA A 13 2.37 9.53 -13.07
N VAL A 14 1.06 9.44 -12.84
CA VAL A 14 0.07 10.25 -13.54
C VAL A 14 0.32 11.73 -13.23
N LEU A 15 0.94 12.46 -14.16
CA LEU A 15 1.19 13.90 -14.04
C LEU A 15 -0.05 14.71 -14.46
N ALA A 16 -0.75 15.27 -13.48
CA ALA A 16 -1.61 16.44 -13.69
C ALA A 16 -0.73 17.69 -13.76
N LYS A 17 -0.70 18.40 -14.90
CA LYS A 17 0.00 19.69 -15.04
C LYS A 17 -0.86 20.87 -14.56
N PRO A 18 -0.27 21.94 -13.96
CA PRO A 18 -1.01 23.10 -13.50
C PRO A 18 -1.33 24.08 -14.65
N ILE A 19 -2.54 24.66 -14.59
CA ILE A 19 -3.02 25.70 -15.51
C ILE A 19 -2.36 27.04 -15.14
N GLN A 20 -1.55 27.60 -16.03
CA GLN A 20 -1.05 28.98 -15.92
C GLN A 20 -2.15 29.97 -16.32
N ARG A 21 -2.52 30.86 -15.39
CA ARG A 21 -3.26 32.09 -15.67
C ARG A 21 -2.33 33.11 -16.31
N SER A 22 -2.71 33.68 -17.45
CA SER A 22 -2.06 34.87 -18.02
C SER A 22 -2.98 36.08 -17.91
N ASP A 23 -2.50 37.12 -17.23
CA ASP A 23 -3.12 38.43 -17.13
C ASP A 23 -2.69 39.39 -18.25
N SER A 24 -3.64 40.26 -18.62
CA SER A 24 -3.48 41.68 -19.01
C SER A 24 -3.22 42.13 -20.46
N THR A 25 -4.20 42.93 -20.92
CA THR A 25 -4.10 44.27 -21.58
C THR A 25 -3.78 44.46 -23.08
N LYS A 26 -4.76 45.05 -23.78
CA LYS A 26 -4.79 45.81 -25.06
C LYS A 26 -4.16 47.21 -24.92
N PRO A 27 -4.14 48.11 -25.95
CA PRO A 27 -4.27 47.98 -27.42
C PRO A 27 -3.26 48.84 -28.25
N SER A 28 -3.13 48.65 -29.58
CA SER A 28 -2.91 49.80 -30.49
C SER A 28 -3.12 49.52 -32.00
N GLN A 29 -3.94 50.39 -32.59
CA GLN A 29 -3.89 51.02 -33.93
C GLN A 29 -3.99 50.21 -35.26
N LYS A 30 -5.09 50.52 -35.98
CA LYS A 30 -5.29 50.41 -37.45
C LYS A 30 -4.59 51.57 -38.18
N PRO A 31 -4.39 51.43 -39.50
CA PRO A 31 -5.17 52.29 -40.42
C PRO A 31 -5.90 51.55 -41.56
N MET A 32 -7.01 52.18 -41.98
CA MET A 32 -7.81 52.04 -43.22
C MET A 32 -6.95 52.22 -44.49
N ALA A 33 -7.32 51.84 -45.72
CA ALA A 33 -8.43 51.12 -46.34
C ALA A 33 -8.04 50.87 -47.82
N ALA A 34 -8.57 49.82 -48.45
CA ALA A 34 -8.94 49.82 -49.87
C ALA A 34 -9.98 48.73 -50.12
N THR A 35 -11.11 49.15 -50.64
CA THR A 35 -12.29 48.37 -51.02
C THR A 35 -12.06 47.64 -52.33
N ASP A 36 -12.34 46.33 -52.38
CA ASP A 36 -12.91 45.68 -53.55
C ASP A 36 -13.91 44.59 -53.14
N ARG A 37 -14.96 44.46 -53.96
CA ARG A 37 -16.21 43.72 -53.76
C ARG A 37 -16.06 42.20 -54.02
N PRO A 38 -17.07 41.37 -53.70
CA PRO A 38 -16.87 40.02 -53.18
C PRO A 38 -16.81 38.94 -54.26
N GLU A 39 -15.80 38.07 -54.18
CA GLU A 39 -15.86 36.70 -54.70
C GLU A 39 -16.02 35.75 -53.51
N ALA A 40 -17.26 35.66 -53.02
CA ALA A 40 -17.69 34.53 -52.22
C ALA A 40 -18.58 33.66 -53.10
N ALA A 41 -18.09 32.46 -53.42
CA ALA A 41 -18.85 31.20 -53.49
C ALA A 41 -18.25 30.25 -54.54
N ASP A 42 -17.10 29.61 -54.27
CA ASP A 42 -16.84 28.32 -54.92
C ASP A 42 -15.86 27.36 -54.20
N THR A 43 -15.43 27.66 -52.96
CA THR A 43 -14.56 26.76 -52.17
C THR A 43 -15.25 26.03 -51.03
N ALA A 44 -16.53 26.29 -50.77
CA ALA A 44 -17.29 25.65 -49.68
C ALA A 44 -17.88 24.27 -50.07
N ALA A 45 -17.92 23.90 -51.36
CA ALA A 45 -18.56 22.67 -51.82
C ALA A 45 -17.60 21.47 -52.00
N LYS A 46 -16.28 21.69 -52.01
CA LYS A 46 -15.28 20.60 -52.17
C LYS A 46 -14.71 20.09 -50.85
N SER A 47 -14.87 20.82 -49.75
CA SER A 47 -14.36 20.45 -48.41
C SER A 47 -15.30 19.53 -47.62
N ALA A 48 -16.62 19.65 -47.81
CA ALA A 48 -17.61 18.83 -47.08
C ALA A 48 -17.53 17.32 -47.41
N PRO A 49 -17.46 16.88 -48.69
CA PRO A 49 -17.39 15.45 -49.01
C PRO A 49 -16.07 14.80 -48.56
N GLN A 50 -14.96 15.56 -48.57
CA GLN A 50 -13.66 15.08 -48.08
C GLN A 50 -13.61 15.00 -46.55
N ALA A 51 -14.20 15.97 -45.86
CA ALA A 51 -14.32 15.94 -44.40
C ALA A 51 -15.22 14.79 -43.93
N ASP A 52 -16.34 14.53 -44.62
CA ASP A 52 -17.24 13.40 -44.32
C ASP A 52 -16.57 12.06 -44.59
N MET A 53 -15.83 11.93 -45.70
CA MET A 53 -15.09 10.70 -46.02
C MET A 53 -13.94 10.46 -45.04
N GLN A 54 -13.19 11.50 -44.65
CA GLN A 54 -12.13 11.40 -43.64
C GLN A 54 -12.70 11.05 -42.26
N SER A 55 -13.86 11.59 -41.89
CA SER A 55 -14.59 11.25 -40.67
C SER A 55 -15.00 9.78 -40.65
N MET A 56 -15.57 9.28 -41.76
CA MET A 56 -15.93 7.86 -41.90
C MET A 56 -14.72 6.93 -41.81
N THR A 57 -13.61 7.27 -42.47
CA THR A 57 -12.36 6.48 -42.38
C THR A 57 -11.81 6.49 -40.95
N ASN A 58 -11.75 7.65 -40.30
CA ASN A 58 -11.31 7.77 -38.91
C ASN A 58 -12.18 6.91 -37.96
N PHE A 59 -13.49 6.85 -38.21
CA PHE A 59 -14.41 6.03 -37.42
C PHE A 59 -14.19 4.53 -37.67
N ALA A 60 -14.07 4.11 -38.93
CA ALA A 60 -13.83 2.72 -39.29
C ALA A 60 -12.50 2.20 -38.72
N ASP A 61 -11.42 2.99 -38.85
CA ASP A 61 -10.11 2.68 -38.29
C ASP A 61 -10.16 2.55 -36.77
N TYR A 62 -10.90 3.45 -36.10
CA TYR A 62 -11.13 3.37 -34.66
C TYR A 62 -11.91 2.11 -34.27
N LEU A 63 -12.93 1.70 -35.01
CA LEU A 63 -13.70 0.49 -34.70
C LEU A 63 -12.86 -0.78 -34.80
N VAL A 64 -12.00 -0.88 -35.82
CA VAL A 64 -11.08 -2.01 -35.96
C VAL A 64 -10.08 -2.03 -34.80
N ASP A 65 -9.46 -0.90 -34.49
CA ASP A 65 -8.54 -0.76 -33.37
C ASP A 65 -9.21 -1.12 -32.03
N ALA A 66 -10.39 -0.57 -31.75
CA ALA A 66 -11.13 -0.83 -30.52
C ALA A 66 -11.55 -2.30 -30.38
N ALA A 67 -11.98 -2.95 -31.47
CA ALA A 67 -12.31 -4.37 -31.47
C ALA A 67 -11.08 -5.24 -31.15
N GLN A 68 -9.93 -4.93 -31.77
CA GLN A 68 -8.68 -5.63 -31.46
C GLN A 68 -8.23 -5.39 -30.02
N ARG A 69 -8.24 -4.14 -29.54
CA ARG A 69 -7.88 -3.82 -28.14
C ARG A 69 -8.79 -4.52 -27.15
N ASN A 70 -10.09 -4.66 -27.44
CA ASN A 70 -11.02 -5.39 -26.58
C ASN A 70 -10.66 -6.89 -26.49
N ILE A 71 -10.31 -7.52 -27.61
CA ILE A 71 -9.88 -8.92 -27.64
C ILE A 71 -8.60 -9.08 -26.82
N LEU A 72 -7.59 -8.22 -27.03
CA LEU A 72 -6.31 -8.27 -26.30
C LEU A 72 -6.48 -7.98 -24.80
N PHE A 73 -7.39 -7.07 -24.46
CA PHE A 73 -7.76 -6.78 -23.07
C PHE A 73 -8.35 -8.02 -22.40
N LEU A 74 -9.35 -8.66 -23.02
CA LEU A 74 -9.97 -9.88 -22.50
C LEU A 74 -8.98 -11.03 -22.39
N ASP A 75 -8.08 -11.17 -23.36
CA ASP A 75 -7.00 -12.17 -23.32
C ASP A 75 -5.99 -11.88 -22.20
N THR A 76 -5.69 -10.61 -21.93
CA THR A 76 -4.86 -10.23 -20.78
C THR A 76 -5.55 -10.59 -19.47
N LEU A 77 -6.86 -10.37 -19.33
CA LEU A 77 -7.61 -10.78 -18.14
C LEU A 77 -7.64 -12.30 -17.96
N ARG A 78 -7.70 -13.06 -19.06
CA ARG A 78 -7.58 -14.52 -19.09
C ARG A 78 -6.22 -14.99 -18.61
N GLN A 79 -5.15 -14.40 -19.15
CA GLN A 79 -3.78 -14.71 -18.72
C GLN A 79 -3.59 -14.43 -17.23
N ARG A 80 -4.08 -13.28 -16.74
CA ARG A 80 -4.10 -12.96 -15.31
C ARG A 80 -4.81 -14.03 -14.47
N ALA A 81 -5.98 -14.49 -14.89
CA ALA A 81 -6.72 -15.55 -14.19
C ALA A 81 -5.97 -16.89 -14.20
N ASN A 82 -5.40 -17.27 -15.35
CA ASN A 82 -4.62 -18.50 -15.48
C ASN A 82 -3.31 -18.44 -14.66
N ASN A 83 -2.62 -17.30 -14.65
CA ASN A 83 -1.42 -17.06 -13.84
C ASN A 83 -1.73 -17.20 -12.35
N MET A 84 -2.85 -16.62 -11.88
CA MET A 84 -3.30 -16.74 -10.50
C MET A 84 -3.58 -18.19 -10.11
N LEU A 85 -4.32 -18.95 -10.94
CA LEU A 85 -4.60 -20.36 -10.68
C LEU A 85 -3.33 -21.24 -10.73
N GLU A 86 -2.37 -20.91 -11.57
CA GLU A 86 -1.09 -21.63 -11.64
C GLU A 86 -0.22 -21.34 -10.42
N HIS A 87 -0.17 -20.08 -9.96
CA HIS A 87 0.54 -19.69 -8.75
C HIS A 87 -0.05 -20.38 -7.51
N GLU A 88 -1.38 -20.48 -7.42
CA GLU A 88 -2.06 -21.27 -6.38
C GLU A 88 -1.73 -22.76 -6.45
N ARG A 89 -1.70 -23.34 -7.65
CA ARG A 89 -1.31 -24.74 -7.86
C ARG A 89 0.13 -25.03 -7.40
N GLN A 90 1.02 -24.05 -7.53
CA GLN A 90 2.40 -24.11 -7.06
C GLN A 90 2.54 -23.90 -5.54
N GLY A 91 1.43 -23.67 -4.82
CA GLY A 91 1.42 -23.44 -3.37
C GLY A 91 1.72 -21.99 -2.98
N LEU A 92 1.52 -21.03 -3.90
CA LEU A 92 1.79 -19.60 -3.69
C LEU A 92 3.21 -19.37 -3.14
N PRO A 93 4.27 -19.70 -3.89
CA PRO A 93 5.64 -19.35 -3.50
C PRO A 93 5.83 -17.82 -3.45
N PRO A 94 6.75 -17.30 -2.61
CA PRO A 94 7.10 -15.88 -2.57
C PRO A 94 7.50 -15.35 -3.94
N LEU A 95 7.08 -14.12 -4.26
CA LEU A 95 7.36 -13.49 -5.54
C LEU A 95 8.57 -12.56 -5.41
N LEU A 96 9.76 -13.18 -5.40
CA LEU A 96 11.04 -12.49 -5.38
C LEU A 96 11.72 -12.57 -6.75
N ASN A 97 12.32 -11.47 -7.21
CA ASN A 97 13.14 -11.45 -8.42
C ASN A 97 14.62 -11.79 -8.16
N PHE A 98 14.87 -12.48 -7.05
CA PHE A 98 16.20 -12.78 -6.50
C PHE A 98 16.28 -14.27 -6.19
N LYS A 99 17.44 -14.89 -6.42
CA LYS A 99 17.67 -16.27 -5.94
C LYS A 99 17.90 -16.23 -4.43
N TYR A 100 17.31 -17.19 -3.74
CA TYR A 100 17.39 -17.27 -2.29
C TYR A 100 17.55 -18.71 -1.81
N GLU A 101 18.09 -18.85 -0.61
CA GLU A 101 18.06 -20.08 0.18
C GLU A 101 17.25 -19.85 1.46
N GLU A 102 16.52 -20.88 1.90
CA GLU A 102 15.87 -20.88 3.21
C GLU A 102 16.89 -21.24 4.28
N ILE A 103 17.01 -20.41 5.32
CA ILE A 103 17.99 -20.62 6.40
C ILE A 103 17.32 -20.93 7.75
N ALA A 104 16.04 -20.60 7.90
CA ALA A 104 15.25 -20.97 9.06
C ALA A 104 13.76 -21.09 8.70
N ASP A 105 13.11 -22.14 9.20
CA ASP A 105 11.67 -22.39 9.09
C ASP A 105 11.05 -22.36 10.49
N ALA A 106 10.19 -21.38 10.76
CA ALA A 106 9.55 -21.25 12.06
C ALA A 106 8.47 -22.30 12.31
N THR A 107 8.12 -23.14 11.34
CA THR A 107 7.26 -24.32 11.58
C THR A 107 7.96 -25.36 12.43
N GLU A 108 9.30 -25.31 12.50
CA GLU A 108 10.14 -26.15 13.37
C GLU A 108 10.37 -25.53 14.76
N PHE A 109 9.86 -24.31 15.01
CA PHE A 109 9.98 -23.65 16.30
C PHE A 109 8.92 -24.14 17.30
N ASP A 110 9.11 -23.76 18.55
CA ASP A 110 8.17 -24.03 19.64
C ASP A 110 7.91 -22.72 20.41
N PRO A 111 6.71 -22.13 20.29
CA PRO A 111 5.60 -22.56 19.44
C PRO A 111 5.87 -22.32 17.93
N PRO A 112 5.26 -23.11 17.02
CA PRO A 112 5.49 -23.01 15.59
C PRO A 112 4.71 -21.86 14.94
N THR A 113 5.29 -21.23 13.93
CA THR A 113 4.59 -20.26 13.07
C THR A 113 4.86 -20.51 11.60
N ASN A 114 4.06 -19.92 10.73
CA ASN A 114 4.19 -20.08 9.28
C ASN A 114 5.27 -19.17 8.64
N TYR A 115 6.17 -18.58 9.44
CA TYR A 115 7.20 -17.68 8.98
C TYR A 115 8.49 -18.42 8.59
N LYS A 116 9.21 -17.88 7.60
CA LYS A 116 10.50 -18.40 7.15
C LYS A 116 11.47 -17.25 6.94
N LEU A 117 12.75 -17.51 7.16
CA LEU A 117 13.83 -16.58 6.89
C LEU A 117 14.60 -17.03 5.66
N LEU A 118 14.66 -16.15 4.66
CA LEU A 118 15.38 -16.39 3.42
C LEU A 118 16.66 -15.57 3.40
N LYS A 119 17.74 -16.11 2.84
CA LYS A 119 18.96 -15.39 2.51
C LYS A 119 19.00 -15.15 1.01
N ILE A 120 19.22 -13.91 0.60
CA ILE A 120 19.37 -13.55 -0.81
C ILE A 120 20.78 -13.89 -1.28
N LEU A 121 20.89 -14.55 -2.43
CA LEU A 121 22.15 -15.08 -2.98
C LEU A 121 22.59 -14.33 -4.24
N GLU A 122 21.68 -14.17 -5.19
CA GLU A 122 22.00 -13.70 -6.54
C GLU A 122 20.90 -12.80 -7.11
N VAL A 123 21.32 -11.87 -7.97
CA VAL A 123 20.44 -11.15 -8.91
C VAL A 123 20.77 -11.64 -10.30
N ASP A 124 19.81 -12.26 -10.98
CA ASP A 124 20.00 -12.86 -12.31
C ASP A 124 21.18 -13.87 -12.31
N ASP A 125 22.25 -13.55 -13.05
CA ASP A 125 23.48 -14.34 -13.17
C ASP A 125 24.65 -13.73 -12.36
N VAL A 126 24.39 -12.73 -11.52
CA VAL A 126 25.42 -12.06 -10.71
C VAL A 126 25.44 -12.64 -9.29
N CYS A 127 26.51 -13.36 -8.97
CA CYS A 127 26.83 -13.79 -7.60
C CYS A 127 27.23 -12.57 -6.77
N ILE A 128 26.49 -12.31 -5.69
CA ILE A 128 26.65 -11.09 -4.90
C ILE A 128 27.81 -11.23 -3.90
N GLU A 129 28.34 -12.43 -3.73
CA GLU A 129 29.44 -12.78 -2.82
C GLU A 129 30.68 -11.89 -2.99
N GLU A 130 30.96 -11.41 -4.21
CA GLU A 130 32.06 -10.48 -4.50
C GLU A 130 31.73 -9.00 -4.20
N CYS A 131 30.44 -8.67 -4.05
CA CYS A 131 29.93 -7.32 -3.80
C CYS A 131 29.54 -7.08 -2.32
N LEU A 132 29.51 -8.12 -1.48
CA LEU A 132 29.17 -8.00 -0.07
C LEU A 132 30.33 -7.40 0.74
N ASP A 133 30.02 -6.40 1.55
CA ASP A 133 30.86 -5.94 2.63
C ASP A 133 30.48 -6.71 3.90
N LEU A 134 31.25 -7.75 4.22
CA LEU A 134 31.02 -8.58 5.41
C LEU A 134 31.23 -7.82 6.72
N GLU A 135 31.81 -6.61 6.69
CA GLU A 135 31.87 -5.75 7.87
C GLU A 135 30.55 -5.07 8.19
N LYS A 136 29.65 -4.93 7.20
CA LYS A 136 28.33 -4.37 7.43
C LYS A 136 27.42 -5.33 8.21
N PRO A 137 26.51 -4.80 9.04
CA PRO A 137 25.47 -5.62 9.66
C PRO A 137 24.51 -6.19 8.59
N PRO A 138 23.89 -7.34 8.84
CA PRO A 138 22.87 -7.87 7.93
C PRO A 138 21.61 -7.00 7.93
N VAL A 139 20.96 -6.85 6.79
CA VAL A 139 19.64 -6.23 6.65
C VAL A 139 18.58 -7.31 6.63
N MET A 140 17.61 -7.25 7.55
CA MET A 140 16.46 -8.15 7.63
C MET A 140 15.20 -7.41 7.20
N ILE A 141 14.73 -7.68 5.99
CA ILE A 141 13.51 -7.09 5.45
C ILE A 141 12.29 -7.88 5.94
N ILE A 142 11.32 -7.18 6.53
CA ILE A 142 10.10 -7.74 7.11
C ILE A 142 8.90 -7.30 6.27
N GLU A 143 8.32 -8.25 5.56
CA GLU A 143 7.22 -8.02 4.64
C GLU A 143 5.88 -7.76 5.35
N PRO A 144 4.97 -6.97 4.73
CA PRO A 144 3.66 -6.74 5.28
C PRO A 144 2.77 -7.96 5.09
N ARG A 145 2.11 -8.42 6.16
CA ARG A 145 1.05 -9.43 6.10
C ARG A 145 -0.34 -8.81 5.88
N ALA A 146 -0.43 -7.87 4.94
CA ALA A 146 -1.64 -7.08 4.66
C ALA A 146 -2.63 -7.80 3.71
N GLY A 147 -2.80 -9.13 3.88
CA GLY A 147 -3.66 -9.98 3.06
C GLY A 147 -3.05 -10.47 1.73
N HIS A 148 -1.93 -9.90 1.30
CA HIS A 148 -1.13 -10.40 0.17
C HIS A 148 -0.01 -11.33 0.64
N GLY A 149 0.59 -12.07 -0.31
CA GLY A 149 1.83 -12.80 -0.09
C GLY A 149 3.06 -11.93 0.06
N ALA A 150 4.10 -12.52 0.65
CA ALA A 150 5.42 -11.89 0.76
C ALA A 150 6.10 -11.77 -0.61
N GLY A 151 6.91 -10.71 -0.77
CA GLY A 151 7.77 -10.48 -1.93
C GLY A 151 7.75 -9.05 -2.44
N ILE A 152 6.95 -8.15 -1.89
CA ILE A 152 6.77 -6.79 -2.42
C ILE A 152 8.07 -5.98 -2.35
N GLY A 153 8.83 -6.09 -1.26
CA GLY A 153 10.15 -5.44 -1.10
C GLY A 153 11.27 -6.02 -1.96
N GLY A 154 11.02 -7.11 -2.69
CA GLY A 154 11.95 -7.75 -3.63
C GLY A 154 11.33 -8.10 -4.98
N PHE A 155 10.19 -7.49 -5.31
CA PHE A 155 9.39 -7.83 -6.49
C PHE A 155 10.06 -7.37 -7.79
N LYS A 156 10.88 -6.32 -7.72
CA LYS A 156 11.66 -5.75 -8.81
C LYS A 156 13.14 -5.70 -8.45
N ARG A 157 14.00 -5.52 -9.44
CA ARG A 157 15.43 -5.29 -9.23
C ARG A 157 15.68 -3.97 -8.50
N ASP A 158 15.04 -2.89 -8.94
CA ASP A 158 15.02 -1.61 -8.23
C ASP A 158 14.01 -1.70 -7.07
N SER A 159 14.43 -2.34 -5.99
CA SER A 159 13.67 -2.57 -4.77
C SER A 159 14.56 -2.44 -3.54
N GLU A 160 13.99 -2.50 -2.35
CA GLU A 160 14.74 -2.46 -1.10
C GLU A 160 15.81 -3.55 -1.02
N VAL A 161 15.48 -4.77 -1.48
CA VAL A 161 16.45 -5.87 -1.59
C VAL A 161 17.59 -5.47 -2.54
N GLY A 162 17.27 -4.99 -3.74
CA GLY A 162 18.27 -4.61 -4.74
C GLY A 162 19.17 -3.46 -4.29
N ILE A 163 18.61 -2.45 -3.63
CA ILE A 163 19.37 -1.30 -3.12
C ILE A 163 20.28 -1.72 -1.96
N ALA A 164 19.78 -2.54 -1.03
CA ALA A 164 20.61 -3.04 0.07
C ALA A 164 21.79 -3.88 -0.44
N LEU A 165 21.56 -4.74 -1.44
CA LEU A 165 22.64 -5.52 -2.08
C LEU A 165 23.61 -4.62 -2.85
N HIS A 166 23.10 -3.61 -3.56
CA HIS A 166 23.93 -2.62 -4.25
C HIS A 166 24.87 -1.88 -3.30
N GLU A 167 24.37 -1.54 -2.11
CA GLU A 167 25.17 -0.91 -1.04
C GLU A 167 26.04 -1.91 -0.27
N GLY A 168 26.09 -3.18 -0.67
CA GLY A 168 26.99 -4.20 -0.13
C GLY A 168 26.51 -4.85 1.17
N TYR A 169 25.25 -4.68 1.57
CA TYR A 169 24.72 -5.33 2.77
C TYR A 169 24.38 -6.81 2.51
N PRO A 170 24.65 -7.72 3.47
CA PRO A 170 24.03 -9.04 3.48
C PRO A 170 22.52 -8.91 3.68
N VAL A 171 21.70 -9.42 2.73
CA VAL A 171 20.23 -9.25 2.79
C VAL A 171 19.51 -10.55 3.12
N TYR A 172 18.61 -10.44 4.08
CA TYR A 172 17.71 -11.49 4.52
C TYR A 172 16.27 -11.00 4.40
N PHE A 173 15.37 -11.91 4.07
CA PHE A 173 14.00 -11.59 3.74
C PHE A 173 13.07 -12.51 4.52
N VAL A 174 12.22 -11.92 5.36
CA VAL A 174 11.24 -12.65 6.15
C VAL A 174 9.98 -12.85 5.31
N VAL A 175 9.65 -14.10 5.04
CA VAL A 175 8.42 -14.50 4.34
C VAL A 175 7.51 -15.29 5.27
N PHE A 176 6.28 -15.53 4.80
CA PHE A 176 5.32 -16.37 5.49
C PHE A 176 4.56 -17.23 4.48
N ALA A 177 4.19 -18.44 4.86
CA ALA A 177 3.42 -19.34 4.02
C ALA A 177 1.96 -18.85 3.87
N PRO A 178 1.21 -19.32 2.86
CA PRO A 178 -0.17 -18.89 2.62
C PRO A 178 -1.16 -19.27 3.71
N GLU A 179 -0.90 -20.37 4.40
CA GLU A 179 -1.67 -20.87 5.53
C GLU A 179 -0.95 -20.48 6.83
N PRO A 180 -1.66 -19.93 7.83
CA PRO A 180 -1.13 -19.83 9.18
C PRO A 180 -1.03 -21.22 9.82
N VAL A 181 -0.15 -21.37 10.81
CA VAL A 181 -0.22 -22.53 11.70
C VAL A 181 -1.51 -22.41 12.54
N PRO A 182 -2.29 -23.51 12.74
CA PRO A 182 -3.53 -23.43 13.52
C PRO A 182 -3.29 -22.88 14.93
N GLY A 183 -4.05 -21.85 15.31
CA GLY A 183 -3.95 -21.21 16.63
C GLY A 183 -2.72 -20.31 16.83
N GLN A 184 -1.89 -20.12 15.80
CA GLN A 184 -0.77 -19.17 15.82
C GLN A 184 -1.24 -17.80 16.31
N THR A 185 -0.53 -17.20 17.25
CA THR A 185 -0.84 -15.87 17.78
C THR A 185 0.15 -14.82 17.28
N LEU A 186 -0.17 -13.54 17.47
CA LEU A 186 0.78 -12.44 17.20
C LEU A 186 2.07 -12.58 18.04
N ALA A 187 1.96 -13.10 19.27
CA ALA A 187 3.09 -13.37 20.15
C ALA A 187 4.05 -14.39 19.55
N ASP A 188 3.51 -15.49 19.04
CA ASP A 188 4.30 -16.57 18.43
C ASP A 188 5.07 -16.06 17.20
N VAL A 189 4.43 -15.18 16.43
CA VAL A 189 5.06 -14.50 15.28
C VAL A 189 6.25 -13.66 15.75
N LEU A 190 6.07 -12.80 16.77
CA LEU A 190 7.15 -11.96 17.29
C LEU A 190 8.29 -12.80 17.88
N HIS A 191 7.99 -13.88 18.61
CA HIS A 191 9.00 -14.81 19.10
C HIS A 191 9.77 -15.48 17.95
N SER A 192 9.10 -15.80 16.84
CA SER A 192 9.76 -16.34 15.65
C SER A 192 10.69 -15.30 15.00
N LEU A 193 10.26 -14.05 14.89
CA LEU A 193 11.10 -12.95 14.40
C LEU A 193 12.31 -12.70 15.31
N ARG A 194 12.14 -12.81 16.63
CA ARG A 194 13.25 -12.72 17.60
C ARG A 194 14.29 -13.83 17.38
N ARG A 195 13.85 -15.07 17.16
CA ARG A 195 14.76 -16.18 16.81
C ARG A 195 15.47 -15.96 15.48
N PHE A 196 14.83 -15.31 14.50
CA PHE A 196 15.49 -14.90 13.27
C PHE A 196 16.59 -13.86 13.53
N VAL A 197 16.35 -12.85 14.38
CA VAL A 197 17.38 -11.90 14.82
C VAL A 197 18.56 -12.64 15.46
N GLU A 198 18.31 -13.58 16.38
CA GLU A 198 19.34 -14.40 17.02
C GLU A 198 20.15 -15.22 15.99
N THR A 199 19.46 -15.82 15.02
CA THR A 199 20.07 -16.58 13.92
C THR A 199 21.00 -15.71 13.10
N LEU A 200 20.55 -14.51 12.70
CA LEU A 200 21.36 -13.58 11.94
C LEU A 200 22.59 -13.10 12.72
N ARG A 201 22.43 -12.78 14.01
CA ARG A 201 23.57 -12.42 14.86
C ARG A 201 24.60 -13.54 14.92
N ALA A 202 24.15 -14.80 15.06
CA ALA A 202 25.06 -15.95 15.07
C ALA A 202 25.81 -16.10 13.73
N LEU A 203 25.13 -15.87 12.60
CA LEU A 203 25.73 -15.95 11.26
C LEU A 203 26.70 -14.78 10.96
N HIS A 204 26.48 -13.60 11.55
CA HIS A 204 27.23 -12.37 11.25
C HIS A 204 28.14 -11.91 12.39
N GLY A 205 28.73 -12.85 13.14
CA GLY A 205 29.74 -12.54 14.16
C GLY A 205 29.24 -11.66 15.30
N GLY A 206 27.94 -11.74 15.62
CA GLY A 206 27.27 -10.99 16.69
C GLY A 206 26.70 -9.63 16.28
N LYS A 207 26.95 -9.17 15.04
CA LYS A 207 26.43 -7.90 14.49
C LYS A 207 24.90 -7.88 14.54
N ALA A 208 24.34 -6.82 15.12
CA ALA A 208 22.90 -6.67 15.24
C ALA A 208 22.27 -6.36 13.86
N PRO A 209 21.22 -7.10 13.44
CA PRO A 209 20.62 -6.89 12.13
C PRO A 209 19.87 -5.55 12.07
N ILE A 210 19.97 -4.85 10.94
CA ILE A 210 19.09 -3.73 10.60
C ILE A 210 17.71 -4.31 10.34
N LEU A 211 16.69 -3.84 11.06
CA LEU A 211 15.31 -4.25 10.84
C LEU A 211 14.66 -3.32 9.82
N TYR A 212 14.23 -3.85 8.68
CA TYR A 212 13.69 -3.06 7.57
C TYR A 212 12.24 -3.47 7.29
N GLY A 213 11.29 -2.79 7.90
CA GLY A 213 9.89 -3.22 7.90
C GLY A 213 8.98 -2.36 7.04
N ASN A 214 8.13 -3.03 6.26
CA ASN A 214 7.20 -2.39 5.33
C ASN A 214 5.76 -2.48 5.84
N CYS A 215 5.07 -1.35 5.94
CA CYS A 215 3.69 -1.26 6.40
C CYS A 215 3.46 -2.06 7.69
N GLN A 216 2.81 -3.24 7.61
CA GLN A 216 2.64 -4.10 8.77
C GLN A 216 3.98 -4.59 9.34
N GLY A 217 4.93 -4.91 8.47
CA GLY A 217 6.26 -5.35 8.86
C GLY A 217 7.04 -4.30 9.64
N GLY A 218 6.77 -3.01 9.44
CA GLY A 218 7.44 -1.93 10.18
C GLY A 218 6.93 -1.75 11.59
N TRP A 219 5.61 -1.87 11.84
CA TRP A 219 5.16 -1.94 13.24
C TRP A 219 5.58 -3.24 13.92
N ALA A 220 5.64 -4.36 13.18
CA ALA A 220 6.19 -5.61 13.72
C ALA A 220 7.68 -5.46 14.06
N ALA A 221 8.45 -4.72 13.26
CA ALA A 221 9.83 -4.37 13.55
C ALA A 221 9.95 -3.50 14.81
N ALA A 222 9.05 -2.53 15.01
CA ALA A 222 9.02 -1.72 16.22
C ALA A 222 8.71 -2.56 17.48
N LEU A 223 7.72 -3.46 17.39
CA LEU A 223 7.40 -4.41 18.46
C LEU A 223 8.61 -5.30 18.79
N LEU A 224 9.23 -5.86 17.75
CA LEU A 224 10.42 -6.69 17.88
C LEU A 224 11.58 -5.92 18.52
N ALA A 225 11.83 -4.69 18.11
CA ALA A 225 12.91 -3.87 18.67
C ALA A 225 12.66 -3.51 20.14
N ALA A 226 11.41 -3.28 20.53
CA ALA A 226 11.04 -3.04 21.93
C ALA A 226 11.21 -4.28 22.81
N ASP A 227 11.07 -5.47 22.21
CA ASP A 227 11.13 -6.78 22.84
C ASP A 227 12.56 -7.38 22.88
N CYS A 228 13.43 -6.93 21.97
CA CYS A 228 14.79 -7.45 21.75
C CYS A 228 15.86 -6.92 22.72
N ASP A 229 15.54 -6.09 23.71
CA ASP A 229 16.47 -5.54 24.72
C ASP A 229 17.84 -5.07 24.11
N GLY A 230 17.79 -4.39 22.96
CA GLY A 230 18.99 -3.84 22.29
C GLY A 230 19.76 -4.82 21.39
N THR A 231 19.20 -5.99 21.08
CA THR A 231 19.83 -6.98 20.17
C THR A 231 19.60 -6.71 18.67
N SER A 232 18.74 -5.73 18.33
CA SER A 232 18.52 -5.23 16.97
C SER A 232 19.39 -3.99 16.66
N GLY A 233 19.81 -3.87 15.40
CA GLY A 233 20.40 -2.65 14.86
C GLY A 233 19.32 -1.60 14.57
N PRO A 234 19.62 -0.57 13.74
CA PRO A 234 18.64 0.44 13.35
C PRO A 234 17.35 -0.15 12.80
N VAL A 235 16.22 0.51 13.08
CA VAL A 235 14.89 0.07 12.65
C VAL A 235 14.35 1.06 11.63
N VAL A 236 14.17 0.61 10.39
CA VAL A 236 13.57 1.38 9.31
C VAL A 236 12.12 0.96 9.14
N MET A 237 11.21 1.93 9.25
CA MET A 237 9.76 1.74 9.18
C MET A 237 9.22 2.50 7.97
N ASN A 238 8.90 1.78 6.91
CA ASN A 238 8.40 2.35 5.67
C ASN A 238 6.87 2.30 5.66
N GLY A 239 6.19 3.43 5.49
CA GLY A 239 4.72 3.50 5.40
C GLY A 239 4.00 2.79 6.55
N SER A 240 4.56 2.79 7.76
CA SER A 240 4.12 1.95 8.88
C SER A 240 3.39 2.75 9.97
N PRO A 241 2.13 2.41 10.31
CA PRO A 241 1.36 3.12 11.32
C PRO A 241 1.77 2.67 12.72
N LEU A 242 1.93 3.62 13.64
CA LEU A 242 1.98 3.36 15.08
C LEU A 242 0.92 4.14 15.87
N SER A 243 0.32 5.16 15.24
CA SER A 243 -0.83 5.91 15.75
C SER A 243 -2.04 5.66 14.86
N TYR A 244 -2.91 4.73 15.22
CA TYR A 244 -3.93 4.20 14.33
C TYR A 244 -5.15 5.12 14.22
N TRP A 245 -5.43 5.90 15.27
CA TRP A 245 -6.53 6.87 15.29
C TRP A 245 -6.16 8.22 14.68
N ALA A 246 -4.86 8.54 14.60
CA ALA A 246 -4.39 9.81 14.07
C ALA A 246 -4.75 9.96 12.59
N GLY A 247 -5.18 11.16 12.21
CA GLY A 247 -5.53 11.48 10.83
C GLY A 247 -6.42 12.71 10.74
N GLU A 248 -6.42 13.34 9.58
CA GLU A 248 -7.25 14.49 9.25
C GLU A 248 -8.45 14.10 8.37
N PRO A 249 -9.54 14.89 8.39
CA PRO A 249 -10.67 14.71 7.49
C PRO A 249 -10.24 14.62 6.02
N GLY A 250 -10.80 13.67 5.27
CA GLY A 250 -10.53 13.46 3.85
C GLY A 250 -9.18 12.82 3.49
N ALA A 251 -8.24 12.64 4.42
CA ALA A 251 -6.93 12.03 4.14
C ALA A 251 -6.92 10.51 4.34
N ASN A 252 -7.49 10.02 5.44
CA ASN A 252 -7.49 8.60 5.80
C ASN A 252 -8.87 8.13 6.32
N PRO A 253 -9.83 7.83 5.43
CA PRO A 253 -11.14 7.37 5.84
C PRO A 253 -11.11 5.95 6.46
N MET A 254 -10.04 5.17 6.25
CA MET A 254 -9.97 3.79 6.72
C MET A 254 -9.97 3.65 8.24
N ARG A 255 -9.41 4.64 8.97
CA ARG A 255 -9.46 4.67 10.44
C ARG A 255 -10.89 4.68 11.01
N LEU A 256 -11.86 5.19 10.24
CA LEU A 256 -13.27 5.25 10.65
C LEU A 256 -13.99 3.92 10.42
N ALA A 257 -13.45 3.05 9.56
CA ALA A 257 -14.09 1.80 9.20
C ALA A 257 -14.31 0.89 10.41
N GLY A 258 -13.39 0.89 11.38
CA GLY A 258 -13.54 0.14 12.63
C GLY A 258 -14.83 0.49 13.37
N GLY A 259 -15.15 1.79 13.49
CA GLY A 259 -16.42 2.23 14.09
C GLY A 259 -17.61 1.93 13.19
N LEU A 260 -17.53 2.27 11.90
CA LEU A 260 -18.66 2.13 10.96
C LEU A 260 -19.07 0.68 10.70
N LEU A 261 -18.15 -0.29 10.85
CA LEU A 261 -18.42 -1.73 10.74
C LEU A 261 -18.76 -2.38 12.09
N GLY A 262 -18.80 -1.61 13.17
CA GLY A 262 -19.20 -2.08 14.50
C GLY A 262 -18.09 -2.74 15.32
N GLY A 263 -16.83 -2.59 14.93
CA GLY A 263 -15.68 -3.06 15.70
C GLY A 263 -15.06 -4.37 15.21
N SER A 264 -14.46 -5.14 16.13
CA SER A 264 -13.71 -6.38 15.83
C SER A 264 -14.60 -7.59 15.54
N TRP A 265 -15.88 -7.57 15.95
CA TRP A 265 -16.78 -8.71 15.79
C TRP A 265 -16.92 -9.22 14.36
N ILE A 266 -16.86 -8.33 13.36
CA ILE A 266 -16.93 -8.74 11.96
C ILE A 266 -15.69 -9.54 11.54
N THR A 267 -14.52 -9.17 12.07
CA THR A 267 -13.27 -9.91 11.87
C THR A 267 -13.35 -11.29 12.52
N HIS A 268 -13.92 -11.39 13.73
CA HIS A 268 -14.15 -12.68 14.39
C HIS A 268 -15.12 -13.52 13.58
N PHE A 269 -16.24 -12.93 13.14
CA PHE A 269 -17.24 -13.61 12.34
C PHE A 269 -16.70 -14.17 11.01
N LEU A 270 -15.95 -13.36 10.27
CA LEU A 270 -15.31 -13.79 9.03
C LEU A 270 -14.31 -14.92 9.29
N SER A 271 -13.57 -14.87 10.41
CA SER A 271 -12.64 -15.93 10.80
C SER A 271 -13.37 -17.23 11.19
N ASP A 272 -14.48 -17.14 11.91
CA ASP A 272 -15.29 -18.29 12.28
C ASP A 272 -15.93 -18.96 11.05
N MET A 273 -16.45 -18.19 10.10
CA MET A 273 -16.92 -18.72 8.82
C MET A 273 -15.79 -19.39 8.02
N GLY A 274 -14.57 -18.88 8.14
CA GLY A 274 -13.34 -19.46 7.60
C GLY A 274 -12.78 -20.63 8.42
N ALA A 275 -13.57 -21.21 9.33
CA ALA A 275 -13.16 -22.33 10.20
C ALA A 275 -11.92 -22.03 11.05
N GLY A 276 -11.81 -20.80 11.57
CA GLY A 276 -10.69 -20.33 12.40
C GLY A 276 -9.58 -19.63 11.62
N VAL A 277 -9.76 -19.43 10.31
CA VAL A 277 -8.80 -18.77 9.43
C VAL A 277 -9.45 -17.56 8.77
N PHE A 278 -8.78 -16.42 8.84
CA PHE A 278 -9.20 -15.19 8.20
C PHE A 278 -8.64 -15.08 6.78
N ASP A 279 -9.51 -14.86 5.81
CA ASP A 279 -9.14 -14.70 4.40
C ASP A 279 -8.66 -13.28 4.09
N GLY A 280 -7.36 -13.13 3.79
CA GLY A 280 -6.76 -11.83 3.49
C GLY A 280 -7.34 -11.12 2.26
N ALA A 281 -8.09 -11.82 1.42
CA ALA A 281 -8.83 -11.20 0.30
C ALA A 281 -9.78 -10.08 0.77
N TRP A 282 -10.30 -10.14 2.00
CA TRP A 282 -11.09 -9.07 2.60
C TRP A 282 -10.27 -7.78 2.85
N LEU A 283 -9.00 -7.92 3.26
CA LEU A 283 -8.09 -6.77 3.44
C LEU A 283 -7.76 -6.16 2.09
N VAL A 284 -7.45 -6.98 1.09
CA VAL A 284 -7.15 -6.49 -0.27
C VAL A 284 -8.35 -5.76 -0.87
N GLN A 285 -9.56 -6.30 -0.68
CA GLN A 285 -10.78 -5.63 -1.11
C GLN A 285 -10.97 -4.26 -0.42
N ASN A 286 -10.63 -4.15 0.86
CA ASN A 286 -10.66 -2.85 1.56
C ASN A 286 -9.68 -1.85 0.93
N PHE A 287 -8.49 -2.28 0.54
CA PHE A 287 -7.55 -1.41 -0.18
C PHE A 287 -8.06 -0.96 -1.55
N GLU A 288 -8.70 -1.85 -2.34
CA GLU A 288 -9.30 -1.46 -3.62
C GLU A 288 -10.44 -0.43 -3.43
N ASN A 289 -11.19 -0.54 -2.33
CA ASN A 289 -12.30 0.36 -2.00
C ASN A 289 -11.87 1.74 -1.47
N LEU A 290 -10.59 1.94 -1.12
CA LEU A 290 -10.07 3.24 -0.72
C LEU A 290 -10.07 4.24 -1.88
N LYS A 291 -9.58 3.82 -3.05
CA LYS A 291 -9.51 4.64 -4.27
C LYS A 291 -10.04 3.85 -5.47
N PRO A 292 -11.35 3.51 -5.51
CA PRO A 292 -11.94 2.71 -6.59
C PRO A 292 -11.74 3.35 -7.97
N GLU A 293 -11.66 4.68 -8.05
CA GLU A 293 -11.35 5.39 -9.30
C GLU A 293 -10.00 4.96 -9.90
N SER A 294 -9.01 4.67 -9.05
CA SER A 294 -7.67 4.25 -9.48
C SER A 294 -7.56 2.72 -9.52
N ALA A 295 -7.96 2.04 -8.45
CA ALA A 295 -7.75 0.60 -8.27
C ALA A 295 -8.68 -0.28 -9.11
N ILE A 296 -9.94 0.15 -9.30
CA ILE A 296 -10.98 -0.64 -9.98
C ILE A 296 -11.28 -0.11 -11.38
N TRP A 297 -11.19 1.21 -11.60
CA TRP A 297 -11.44 1.81 -12.91
C TRP A 297 -10.16 2.07 -13.70
N ARG A 298 -9.32 3.01 -13.26
CA ARG A 298 -8.16 3.48 -14.03
C ARG A 298 -7.23 2.34 -14.44
N LYS A 299 -6.89 1.45 -13.52
CA LYS A 299 -6.04 0.27 -13.78
C LYS A 299 -6.48 -0.54 -15.01
N TYR A 300 -7.77 -0.84 -15.13
CA TYR A 300 -8.30 -1.62 -16.25
C TYR A 300 -8.53 -0.76 -17.48
N ALA A 301 -8.91 0.50 -17.29
CA ALA A 301 -9.06 1.44 -18.39
C ALA A 301 -7.72 1.71 -19.09
N ASP A 302 -6.62 1.90 -18.36
CA ASP A 302 -5.27 2.02 -18.90
C ASP A 302 -4.87 0.77 -19.67
N LEU A 303 -5.10 -0.42 -19.10
CA LEU A 303 -4.85 -1.68 -19.81
C LEU A 303 -5.63 -1.75 -21.13
N TYR A 304 -6.89 -1.34 -21.15
CA TYR A 304 -7.70 -1.36 -22.38
C TYR A 304 -7.28 -0.27 -23.36
N LEU A 305 -6.97 0.93 -22.88
CA LEU A 305 -6.54 2.04 -23.71
C LEU A 305 -5.22 1.66 -24.37
N ASP A 306 -4.21 1.28 -23.60
CA ASP A 306 -2.83 1.15 -24.07
C ASP A 306 -2.33 -0.31 -23.95
N VAL A 307 -3.18 -1.28 -24.32
CA VAL A 307 -2.95 -2.73 -24.19
C VAL A 307 -1.64 -3.23 -24.80
N ASP A 308 -1.16 -2.55 -25.84
CA ASP A 308 0.09 -2.86 -26.54
C ASP A 308 1.34 -2.65 -25.65
N GLU A 309 1.25 -1.80 -24.63
CA GLU A 309 2.36 -1.42 -23.74
C GLU A 309 2.07 -1.80 -22.28
N GLU A 310 0.82 -1.71 -21.86
CA GLU A 310 0.40 -1.89 -20.47
C GLU A 310 0.23 -3.35 -20.03
N ARG A 311 0.11 -4.28 -20.99
CA ARG A 311 -0.17 -5.69 -20.71
C ARG A 311 0.84 -6.33 -19.75
N ASP A 312 2.13 -6.23 -20.06
CA ASP A 312 3.15 -6.94 -19.28
C ASP A 312 3.26 -6.35 -17.87
N ARG A 313 3.23 -5.02 -17.75
CA ARG A 313 3.19 -4.31 -16.47
C ARG A 313 1.98 -4.71 -15.63
N PHE A 314 0.80 -4.81 -16.25
CA PHE A 314 -0.43 -5.24 -15.57
C PHE A 314 -0.32 -6.70 -15.09
N LEU A 315 0.12 -7.60 -15.96
CA LEU A 315 0.25 -9.03 -15.64
C LEU A 315 1.29 -9.26 -14.55
N GLU A 316 2.43 -8.58 -14.61
CA GLU A 316 3.48 -8.63 -13.59
C GLU A 316 2.88 -8.23 -12.23
N PHE A 317 2.31 -7.02 -12.12
CA PHE A 317 1.71 -6.55 -10.88
C PHE A 317 0.61 -7.49 -10.34
N GLU A 318 -0.25 -8.03 -11.21
CA GLU A 318 -1.33 -8.93 -10.82
C GLU A 318 -0.84 -10.29 -10.28
N ARG A 319 0.41 -10.70 -10.55
CA ARG A 319 0.98 -11.89 -9.90
C ARG A 319 1.03 -11.73 -8.39
N TRP A 320 1.42 -10.55 -7.92
CA TRP A 320 1.43 -10.24 -6.48
C TRP A 320 0.04 -9.84 -5.97
N TRP A 321 -0.64 -8.91 -6.66
CA TRP A 321 -1.94 -8.39 -6.23
C TRP A 321 -3.06 -9.45 -6.16
N GLY A 322 -2.95 -10.53 -6.94
CA GLY A 322 -3.87 -11.66 -6.90
C GLY A 322 -3.54 -12.75 -5.86
N GLY A 323 -2.40 -12.67 -5.19
CA GLY A 323 -1.94 -13.68 -4.23
C GLY A 323 -2.48 -13.43 -2.83
N PHE A 324 -3.63 -14.00 -2.48
CA PHE A 324 -4.28 -13.79 -1.18
C PHE A 324 -3.80 -14.77 -0.11
N TYR A 325 -3.24 -14.24 0.98
CA TYR A 325 -2.70 -15.02 2.10
C TYR A 325 -3.60 -14.86 3.32
N ARG A 326 -3.47 -15.78 4.28
CA ARG A 326 -4.40 -15.88 5.41
C ARG A 326 -3.73 -15.57 6.73
N LEU A 327 -4.54 -15.25 7.71
CA LEU A 327 -4.14 -15.09 9.10
C LEU A 327 -4.93 -16.08 9.95
N SER A 328 -4.37 -16.53 11.07
CA SER A 328 -5.19 -17.23 12.06
C SER A 328 -6.19 -16.22 12.63
N ARG A 329 -7.30 -16.73 13.17
CA ARG A 329 -8.25 -15.89 13.91
C ARG A 329 -7.56 -15.12 15.03
N GLU A 330 -6.71 -15.81 15.79
CA GLU A 330 -6.05 -15.26 16.98
C GLU A 330 -5.09 -14.12 16.61
N GLU A 331 -4.36 -14.26 15.50
CA GLU A 331 -3.46 -13.22 14.98
C GLU A 331 -4.23 -11.98 14.51
N ILE A 332 -5.25 -12.15 13.65
CA ILE A 332 -5.97 -11.00 13.09
C ILE A 332 -6.79 -10.26 14.15
N LEU A 333 -7.38 -10.97 15.13
CA LEU A 333 -8.11 -10.34 16.22
C LEU A 333 -7.18 -9.52 17.09
N ALA A 334 -6.03 -10.08 17.51
CA ALA A 334 -5.04 -9.34 18.27
C ALA A 334 -4.58 -8.06 17.53
N ILE A 335 -4.38 -8.13 16.22
CA ILE A 335 -4.03 -6.97 15.39
C ILE A 335 -5.15 -5.92 15.38
N VAL A 336 -6.39 -6.33 15.07
CA VAL A 336 -7.50 -5.39 14.92
C VAL A 336 -7.88 -4.76 16.26
N GLU A 337 -7.96 -5.55 17.32
CA GLU A 337 -8.37 -5.11 18.65
C GLU A 337 -7.33 -4.22 19.30
N ASN A 338 -6.06 -4.64 19.30
CA ASN A 338 -5.04 -3.89 20.03
C ASN A 338 -4.55 -2.68 19.24
N LEU A 339 -4.44 -2.79 17.92
CA LEU A 339 -3.81 -1.75 17.09
C LEU A 339 -4.85 -0.81 16.48
N PHE A 340 -5.71 -1.32 15.60
CA PHE A 340 -6.59 -0.45 14.79
C PHE A 340 -7.76 0.12 15.58
N ILE A 341 -8.42 -0.69 16.39
CA ILE A 341 -9.58 -0.27 17.19
C ILE A 341 -9.12 0.27 18.52
N GLY A 342 -8.22 -0.41 19.23
CA GLY A 342 -7.82 -0.06 20.58
C GLY A 342 -6.69 0.96 20.68
N ASN A 343 -5.91 1.16 19.60
CA ASN A 343 -4.76 2.07 19.55
C ASN A 343 -3.82 1.95 20.76
N GLN A 344 -3.64 0.71 21.23
CA GLN A 344 -2.96 0.37 22.47
C GLN A 344 -1.43 0.47 22.37
N LEU A 345 -0.89 0.46 21.15
CA LEU A 345 0.56 0.43 20.92
C LEU A 345 1.24 1.72 21.38
N GLU A 346 0.75 2.87 20.95
CA GLU A 346 1.29 4.17 21.39
C GLU A 346 1.01 4.47 22.88
N GLN A 347 0.08 3.72 23.50
CA GLN A 347 -0.25 3.81 24.92
C GLN A 347 0.61 2.88 25.79
N GLY A 348 1.38 1.97 25.18
CA GLY A 348 2.12 0.94 25.89
C GLY A 348 1.20 -0.04 26.63
N LEU A 349 0.13 -0.49 25.98
CA LEU A 349 -0.87 -1.41 26.53
C LEU A 349 -0.96 -2.75 25.78
N VAL A 350 -0.25 -2.89 24.65
CA VAL A 350 -0.25 -4.15 23.88
C VAL A 350 0.44 -5.23 24.69
N GLU A 351 -0.31 -6.26 25.07
CA GLU A 351 0.22 -7.44 25.75
C GLU A 351 0.63 -8.50 24.71
N LEU A 352 1.92 -8.84 24.66
CA LEU A 352 2.43 -9.87 23.73
C LEU A 352 2.36 -11.26 24.36
N CYS A 353 2.71 -11.39 25.63
CA CYS A 353 2.50 -12.61 26.39
C CYS A 353 2.02 -12.26 27.80
N HIS A 354 1.54 -13.25 28.55
CA HIS A 354 0.94 -13.00 29.86
C HIS A 354 1.86 -12.19 30.79
N GLY A 355 1.48 -10.94 31.08
CA GLY A 355 2.23 -9.98 31.89
C GLY A 355 3.34 -9.21 31.18
N CYS A 356 3.51 -9.37 29.86
CA CYS A 356 4.49 -8.67 29.04
C CYS A 356 3.79 -7.64 28.17
N VAL A 357 3.92 -6.38 28.57
CA VAL A 357 3.37 -5.23 27.85
C VAL A 357 4.48 -4.51 27.09
N VAL A 358 4.20 -4.20 25.82
CA VAL A 358 5.12 -3.47 24.94
C VAL A 358 5.28 -2.05 25.43
N ASP A 359 6.53 -1.59 25.52
CA ASP A 359 6.86 -0.19 25.78
C ASP A 359 7.83 0.31 24.70
N LEU A 360 7.35 1.23 23.86
CA LEU A 360 8.16 1.81 22.78
C LEU A 360 9.36 2.62 23.29
N LYS A 361 9.38 3.02 24.57
CA LYS A 361 10.56 3.66 25.19
C LYS A 361 11.71 2.69 25.43
N LYS A 362 11.46 1.38 25.39
CA LYS A 362 12.51 0.36 25.53
C LYS A 362 13.32 0.16 24.25
N ILE A 363 12.86 0.69 23.13
CA ILE A 363 13.64 0.66 21.89
C ILE A 363 14.90 1.50 22.11
N GLN A 364 16.06 0.87 22.03
CA GLN A 364 17.37 1.54 22.15
C GLN A 364 17.99 1.85 20.78
N SER A 365 17.61 1.09 19.76
CA SER A 365 18.09 1.26 18.40
C SER A 365 17.53 2.54 17.77
N PRO A 366 18.30 3.24 16.91
CA PRO A 366 17.76 4.37 16.16
C PRO A 366 16.57 3.96 15.30
N LEU A 367 15.58 4.84 15.24
CA LEU A 367 14.38 4.67 14.42
C LEU A 367 14.45 5.56 13.19
N VAL A 368 14.17 4.99 12.01
CA VAL A 368 14.00 5.73 10.76
C VAL A 368 12.56 5.55 10.27
N ILE A 369 11.82 6.65 10.15
CA ILE A 369 10.40 6.64 9.77
C ILE A 369 10.25 7.25 8.38
N PHE A 370 9.86 6.44 7.40
CA PHE A 370 9.58 6.93 6.06
C PHE A 370 8.07 6.98 5.79
N ALA A 371 7.53 8.18 5.63
CA ALA A 371 6.10 8.42 5.38
C ALA A 371 5.86 9.24 4.11
N SER A 372 4.62 9.25 3.62
CA SER A 372 4.25 10.12 2.50
C SER A 372 2.87 10.74 2.63
N PHE A 373 2.73 12.01 2.23
CA PHE A 373 1.41 12.65 2.10
C PHE A 373 0.59 12.10 0.93
N GLY A 374 1.21 11.38 -0.02
CA GLY A 374 0.48 10.64 -1.05
C GLY A 374 -0.14 9.33 -0.54
N ASP A 375 0.26 8.89 0.66
CA ASP A 375 -0.21 7.68 1.31
C ASP A 375 -1.55 7.92 2.04
N ASN A 376 -2.60 7.25 1.57
CA ASN A 376 -3.94 7.28 2.18
C ASN A 376 -4.19 6.14 3.17
N ILE A 377 -3.22 5.24 3.34
CA ILE A 377 -3.23 4.13 4.29
C ILE A 377 -2.49 4.57 5.55
N THR A 378 -1.23 4.98 5.40
CA THR A 378 -0.37 5.44 6.51
C THR A 378 0.21 6.84 6.24
N PRO A 379 -0.61 7.89 6.27
CA PRO A 379 -0.10 9.26 6.16
C PRO A 379 0.84 9.61 7.32
N PRO A 380 1.60 10.73 7.25
CA PRO A 380 2.49 11.16 8.32
C PRO A 380 1.82 11.27 9.69
N HIS A 381 0.51 11.57 9.72
CA HIS A 381 -0.33 11.54 10.91
C HIS A 381 -0.21 10.20 11.67
N GLN A 382 -0.32 9.07 10.97
CA GLN A 382 -0.27 7.74 11.59
C GLN A 382 1.16 7.24 11.85
N ALA A 383 2.10 7.67 11.00
CA ALA A 383 3.51 7.28 11.12
C ALA A 383 4.23 8.05 12.24
N LEU A 384 3.85 9.30 12.52
CA LEU A 384 4.53 10.19 13.47
C LEU A 384 3.69 10.55 14.69
N GLY A 385 2.36 10.41 14.65
CA GLY A 385 1.45 10.88 15.71
C GLY A 385 1.63 10.22 17.08
N TRP A 386 2.28 9.07 17.13
CA TRP A 386 2.61 8.35 18.36
C TRP A 386 3.76 9.01 19.14
N LEU A 387 4.63 9.76 18.45
CA LEU A 387 5.82 10.39 19.05
C LEU A 387 5.45 11.31 20.23
N PRO A 388 4.53 12.29 20.09
CA PRO A 388 4.10 13.12 21.22
C PRO A 388 3.26 12.37 22.27
N VAL A 389 2.75 11.17 21.95
CA VAL A 389 2.04 10.31 22.91
C VAL A 389 3.05 9.62 23.83
N VAL A 390 4.10 9.02 23.25
CA VAL A 390 5.17 8.31 23.96
C VAL A 390 6.13 9.28 24.65
N TYR A 391 6.63 10.29 23.94
CA TYR A 391 7.55 11.31 24.46
C TYR A 391 6.80 12.65 24.55
N LYS A 392 6.53 13.15 25.75
CA LYS A 392 5.79 14.41 25.92
C LYS A 392 6.59 15.63 25.47
N THR A 393 7.91 15.54 25.52
CA THR A 393 8.82 16.60 25.10
C THR A 393 10.04 16.04 24.37
N THR A 394 10.71 16.90 23.62
CA THR A 394 12.00 16.60 22.99
C THR A 394 13.05 16.22 24.04
N GLU A 395 12.99 16.84 25.22
CA GLU A 395 13.91 16.52 26.31
C GLU A 395 13.63 15.14 26.92
N GLU A 396 12.37 14.68 26.96
CA GLU A 396 12.05 13.31 27.36
C GLU A 396 12.58 12.28 26.35
N LEU A 397 12.46 12.56 25.05
CA LEU A 397 13.04 11.71 24.00
C LEU A 397 14.57 11.62 24.13
N LYS A 398 15.24 12.75 24.37
CA LYS A 398 16.69 12.79 24.61
C LYS A 398 17.07 12.05 25.90
N ALA A 399 16.29 12.20 26.97
CA ALA A 399 16.53 11.53 28.24
C ALA A 399 16.37 10.00 28.13
N ALA A 400 15.59 9.53 27.16
CA ALA A 400 15.49 8.11 26.79
C ALA A 400 16.65 7.62 25.89
N ASP A 401 17.67 8.47 25.62
CA ASP A 401 18.77 8.21 24.68
C ASP A 401 18.31 7.82 23.27
N GLN A 402 17.10 8.23 22.88
CA GLN A 402 16.50 7.80 21.62
C GLN A 402 16.88 8.75 20.47
N ARG A 403 17.11 8.17 19.29
CA ARG A 403 17.48 8.82 18.03
C ARG A 403 16.41 8.49 17.00
N ILE A 404 15.57 9.46 16.65
CA ILE A 404 14.49 9.26 15.68
C ILE A 404 14.71 10.17 14.48
N VAL A 405 14.81 9.57 13.31
CA VAL A 405 14.92 10.26 12.03
C VAL A 405 13.66 10.00 11.23
N TYR A 406 13.06 11.03 10.65
CA TYR A 406 11.93 10.84 9.75
C TYR A 406 12.17 11.49 8.39
N LEU A 407 11.57 10.90 7.35
CA LEU A 407 11.59 11.36 5.97
C LEU A 407 10.14 11.42 5.46
N ILE A 408 9.77 12.52 4.80
CA ILE A 408 8.43 12.69 4.23
C ILE A 408 8.52 12.93 2.72
N ASN A 409 7.99 12.00 1.93
CA ASN A 409 7.76 12.19 0.50
C ASN A 409 6.39 12.88 0.28
N GLN A 410 6.29 13.81 -0.66
CA GLN A 410 5.06 14.60 -0.87
C GLN A 410 4.01 13.91 -1.75
N HIS A 411 4.38 12.87 -2.51
CA HIS A 411 3.60 12.39 -3.65
C HIS A 411 3.44 10.87 -3.74
N ALA A 412 4.37 10.10 -3.17
CA ALA A 412 4.34 8.64 -3.25
C ALA A 412 3.05 8.09 -2.59
N GLY A 413 2.29 7.30 -3.34
CA GLY A 413 1.22 6.49 -2.73
C GLY A 413 1.81 5.37 -1.87
N HIS A 414 0.98 4.73 -1.04
CA HIS A 414 1.41 3.66 -0.11
C HIS A 414 2.33 2.62 -0.75
N LEU A 415 1.89 1.97 -1.83
CA LEU A 415 2.72 0.98 -2.54
C LEU A 415 3.96 1.61 -3.17
N GLY A 416 3.84 2.86 -3.65
CA GLY A 416 4.93 3.60 -4.24
C GLY A 416 6.09 3.84 -3.27
N ILE A 417 5.85 3.81 -1.95
CA ILE A 417 6.90 3.83 -0.95
C ILE A 417 7.82 2.62 -1.16
N PHE A 418 7.29 1.41 -1.35
CA PHE A 418 8.09 0.17 -1.37
C PHE A 418 8.53 -0.29 -2.77
N VAL A 419 7.69 -0.05 -3.80
CA VAL A 419 7.85 -0.71 -5.13
C VAL A 419 8.26 0.24 -6.25
N SER A 420 8.31 1.54 -5.98
CA SER A 420 8.70 2.52 -6.98
C SER A 420 10.21 2.49 -7.15
N ALA A 421 10.67 2.22 -8.37
CA ALA A 421 12.10 2.27 -8.70
C ALA A 421 12.70 3.65 -8.36
N LYS A 422 11.95 4.72 -8.65
CA LYS A 422 12.34 6.09 -8.28
C LYS A 422 12.53 6.27 -6.78
N VAL A 423 11.64 5.70 -5.96
CA VAL A 423 11.73 5.79 -4.49
C VAL A 423 12.85 4.90 -3.95
N ALA A 424 13.03 3.71 -4.53
CA ALA A 424 14.13 2.80 -4.22
C ALA A 424 15.50 3.46 -4.47
N ARG A 425 15.72 3.99 -5.68
CA ARG A 425 17.00 4.61 -6.08
C ARG A 425 17.35 5.86 -5.29
N PHE A 426 16.36 6.57 -4.75
CA PHE A 426 16.57 7.84 -4.09
C PHE A 426 16.40 7.75 -2.57
N GLU A 427 15.19 7.58 -2.06
CA GLU A 427 14.91 7.58 -0.62
C GLU A 427 15.51 6.36 0.10
N HIS A 428 15.27 5.14 -0.37
CA HIS A 428 15.78 3.93 0.31
C HIS A 428 17.30 3.86 0.26
N ARG A 429 17.91 4.26 -0.86
CA ARG A 429 19.35 4.41 -1.01
C ARG A 429 19.91 5.40 0.01
N ALA A 430 19.33 6.59 0.10
CA ALA A 430 19.78 7.63 1.02
C ALA A 430 19.67 7.17 2.49
N ILE A 431 18.62 6.42 2.84
CA ILE A 431 18.45 5.83 4.17
C ILE A 431 19.59 4.85 4.46
N LEU A 432 19.80 3.86 3.59
CA LEU A 432 20.80 2.80 3.77
C LEU A 432 22.24 3.33 3.78
N GLU A 433 22.55 4.34 2.96
CA GLU A 433 23.86 5.00 2.93
C GLU A 433 24.13 5.87 4.17
N SER A 434 23.08 6.26 4.89
CA SER A 434 23.18 7.17 6.03
C SER A 434 23.06 6.50 7.39
N LEU A 435 22.86 5.17 7.46
CA LEU A 435 22.65 4.47 8.74
C LEU A 435 23.78 4.72 9.75
N ASP A 436 25.05 4.63 9.36
CA ASP A 436 26.19 4.92 10.25
C ASP A 436 26.15 6.36 10.79
N LYS A 437 25.70 7.31 9.95
CA LYS A 437 25.56 8.72 10.36
C LYS A 437 24.39 8.90 11.32
N ILE A 438 23.30 8.17 11.11
CA ILE A 438 22.10 8.20 11.97
C ILE A 438 22.42 7.62 13.34
N GLU A 439 23.18 6.52 13.41
CA GLU A 439 23.66 5.95 14.67
C GLU A 439 24.57 6.91 15.44
N ALA A 440 25.38 7.69 14.72
CA ALA A 440 26.29 8.68 15.30
C ALA A 440 25.60 10.00 15.71
N LEU A 441 24.29 10.18 15.46
CA LEU A 441 23.56 11.37 15.92
C LEU A 441 23.46 11.36 17.45
N GLU A 442 23.50 12.57 18.01
CA GLU A 442 23.06 12.77 19.39
C GLU A 442 21.57 12.38 19.52
N PRO A 443 21.12 11.95 20.71
CA PRO A 443 19.70 11.71 20.96
C PRO A 443 18.86 12.93 20.57
N GLY A 444 17.72 12.68 19.93
CA GLY A 444 16.90 13.73 19.36
C GLY A 444 15.98 13.26 18.23
N LEU A 445 15.08 14.17 17.84
CA LEU A 445 14.23 14.02 16.67
C LEU A 445 14.84 14.81 15.51
N TYR A 446 14.95 14.20 14.33
CA TYR A 446 15.53 14.79 13.15
C TYR A 446 14.67 14.55 11.91
N GLU A 447 14.59 15.56 11.05
CA GLU A 447 14.07 15.40 9.70
C GLU A 447 15.22 15.18 8.72
N MET A 448 15.17 14.06 8.00
CA MET A 448 16.07 13.78 6.90
C MET A 448 15.62 14.59 5.67
N ARG A 449 16.47 15.50 5.22
CA ARG A 449 16.30 16.25 3.97
C ARG A 449 17.26 15.70 2.93
N ILE A 450 16.72 15.35 1.77
CA ILE A 450 17.49 14.87 0.63
C ILE A 450 17.45 15.95 -0.45
N ASP A 451 18.55 16.69 -0.59
CA ASP A 451 18.72 17.69 -1.64
C ASP A 451 19.26 16.98 -2.90
N ASN A 452 18.51 16.99 -4.01
CA ASN A 452 18.97 16.48 -5.32
C ASN A 452 19.33 17.66 -6.25
N PRO A 453 20.59 18.13 -6.28
CA PRO A 453 21.01 19.23 -7.14
C PRO A 453 20.96 18.95 -8.65
N THR A 454 20.99 17.70 -9.11
CA THR A 454 21.02 17.38 -10.56
C THR A 454 19.62 17.17 -11.15
N GLY A 455 18.65 16.74 -10.33
CA GLY A 455 17.30 16.41 -10.77
C GLY A 455 17.23 15.14 -11.63
N ASP A 456 18.33 14.40 -11.73
CA ASP A 456 18.43 13.11 -12.41
C ASP A 456 17.87 12.01 -11.48
N PRO A 457 16.90 11.19 -11.93
CA PRO A 457 16.43 10.03 -11.16
C PRO A 457 17.47 8.90 -11.04
N ASP A 458 18.49 8.84 -11.88
CA ASP A 458 19.62 7.91 -11.74
C ASP A 458 20.73 8.52 -10.87
N CYS A 459 20.57 8.37 -9.56
CA CYS A 459 21.43 8.99 -8.55
C CYS A 459 22.68 8.15 -8.24
N ASP A 460 23.83 8.47 -8.83
CA ASP A 460 25.15 8.09 -8.29
C ASP A 460 25.46 8.91 -7.01
N LYS A 461 26.32 8.38 -6.12
CA LYS A 461 26.65 8.93 -4.78
C LYS A 461 27.01 10.42 -4.75
N ASP A 462 27.51 10.96 -5.85
CA ASP A 462 27.94 12.37 -5.96
C ASP A 462 26.79 13.34 -6.32
N GLN A 463 25.56 12.85 -6.52
CA GLN A 463 24.45 13.63 -7.09
C GLN A 463 23.40 14.10 -6.08
N TYR A 464 23.40 13.62 -4.84
CA TYR A 464 22.47 14.06 -3.80
C TYR A 464 23.16 14.26 -2.44
N MET A 465 22.59 15.15 -1.61
CA MET A 465 23.10 15.47 -0.28
C MET A 465 22.03 15.22 0.77
N VAL A 466 22.38 14.42 1.77
CA VAL A 466 21.55 14.17 2.94
C VAL A 466 21.92 15.13 4.06
N ARG A 467 20.93 15.76 4.66
CA ARG A 467 21.06 16.58 5.87
C ARG A 467 20.05 16.13 6.92
N PHE A 468 20.46 16.20 8.19
CA PHE A 468 19.58 15.93 9.33
C PHE A 468 19.28 17.25 10.03
N GLU A 469 18.04 17.71 9.92
CA GLU A 469 17.58 18.94 10.56
C GLU A 469 16.95 18.60 11.92
N PRO A 470 17.47 19.14 13.04
CA PRO A 470 16.84 18.93 14.33
C PRO A 470 15.39 19.44 14.33
N ARG A 471 14.52 18.65 14.94
CA ARG A 471 13.11 18.94 15.11
C ARG A 471 12.71 18.74 16.57
N ARG A 472 11.52 19.20 16.87
CA ARG A 472 10.94 19.13 18.20
C ARG A 472 9.74 18.20 18.19
N VAL A 473 9.67 17.31 19.18
CA VAL A 473 8.51 16.44 19.38
C VAL A 473 7.25 17.28 19.61
N GLU A 474 7.39 18.43 20.28
CA GLU A 474 6.27 19.32 20.56
C GLU A 474 5.71 20.01 19.31
N ASP A 475 6.47 20.04 18.20
CA ASP A 475 6.02 20.61 16.93
C ASP A 475 5.19 19.59 16.12
N ILE A 476 5.19 18.30 16.53
CA ILE A 476 4.32 17.27 15.96
C ILE A 476 2.94 17.38 16.62
N SER A 477 2.00 18.00 15.93
CA SER A 477 0.62 18.12 16.38
C SER A 477 -0.35 17.68 15.29
N PHE A 478 -1.12 16.64 15.59
CA PHE A 478 -2.20 16.14 14.76
C PHE A 478 -3.46 16.09 15.62
N ASP A 479 -4.38 17.01 15.40
CA ASP A 479 -5.65 17.03 16.12
C ASP A 479 -6.63 16.03 15.51
N TYR A 480 -7.29 15.25 16.36
CA TYR A 480 -8.30 14.28 15.96
C TYR A 480 -9.24 13.98 17.14
N PRO A 481 -10.50 13.56 16.90
CA PRO A 481 -11.50 13.41 17.96
C PRO A 481 -11.25 12.14 18.81
N LYS A 482 -10.27 12.20 19.72
CA LYS A 482 -9.86 11.07 20.58
C LYS A 482 -11.03 10.44 21.33
N ASP A 483 -11.89 11.25 21.95
CA ASP A 483 -13.06 10.78 22.69
C ASP A 483 -14.01 9.94 21.83
N ALA A 484 -14.16 10.29 20.54
CA ALA A 484 -14.97 9.52 19.61
C ALA A 484 -14.37 8.13 19.32
N PHE A 485 -13.05 8.03 19.19
CA PHE A 485 -12.39 6.74 19.00
C PHE A 485 -12.39 5.88 20.28
N GLU A 486 -12.30 6.48 21.46
CA GLU A 486 -12.52 5.77 22.72
C GLU A 486 -13.94 5.20 22.81
N ASN A 487 -14.96 5.96 22.38
CA ASN A 487 -16.33 5.46 22.28
C ASN A 487 -16.45 4.30 21.28
N VAL A 488 -15.75 4.34 20.14
CA VAL A 488 -15.68 3.23 19.17
C VAL A 488 -15.09 1.98 19.82
N LYS A 489 -13.98 2.12 20.56
CA LYS A 489 -13.34 1.03 21.28
C LYS A 489 -14.32 0.35 22.25
N VAL A 490 -15.02 1.13 23.08
CA VAL A 490 -16.04 0.59 24.01
C VAL A 490 -17.15 -0.15 23.27
N VAL A 491 -17.68 0.43 22.19
CA VAL A 491 -18.73 -0.23 21.37
C VAL A 491 -18.20 -1.53 20.75
N SER A 492 -16.96 -1.54 20.27
CA SER A 492 -16.31 -2.73 19.73
C SER A 492 -16.17 -3.82 20.78
N GLU A 493 -15.64 -3.51 21.98
CA GLU A 493 -15.45 -4.48 23.07
C GLU A 493 -16.78 -5.13 23.49
N VAL A 494 -17.86 -4.33 23.58
CA VAL A 494 -19.20 -4.85 23.88
C VAL A 494 -19.73 -5.72 22.75
N GLY A 495 -19.61 -5.26 21.49
CA GLY A 495 -20.08 -5.99 20.31
C GLY A 495 -19.37 -7.32 20.12
N GLU A 496 -18.05 -7.32 20.28
CA GLU A 496 -17.20 -8.51 20.26
C GLU A 496 -17.58 -9.48 21.36
N SER A 497 -17.74 -9.00 22.60
CA SER A 497 -18.15 -9.86 23.72
C SER A 497 -19.51 -10.52 23.46
N ILE A 498 -20.49 -9.79 22.91
CA ILE A 498 -21.79 -10.36 22.54
C ILE A 498 -21.61 -11.42 21.45
N TYR A 499 -20.85 -11.12 20.40
CA TYR A 499 -20.61 -12.06 19.30
C TYR A 499 -19.93 -13.34 19.79
N ALA A 500 -18.80 -13.21 20.48
CA ALA A 500 -17.99 -14.33 20.96
C ALA A 500 -18.76 -15.28 21.89
N HIS A 501 -19.58 -14.74 22.80
CA HIS A 501 -20.30 -15.56 23.77
C HIS A 501 -21.60 -16.16 23.24
N PHE A 502 -22.34 -15.43 22.39
CA PHE A 502 -23.70 -15.83 22.01
C PHE A 502 -23.84 -16.30 20.58
N PHE A 503 -22.99 -15.85 19.64
CA PHE A 503 -23.15 -16.15 18.21
C PHE A 503 -22.02 -17.02 17.65
N SER A 504 -20.76 -16.76 18.01
CA SER A 504 -19.59 -17.54 17.59
C SER A 504 -19.78 -19.06 17.75
N PRO A 505 -20.29 -19.59 18.89
CA PRO A 505 -20.48 -21.03 19.05
C PRO A 505 -21.39 -21.65 17.98
N TRP A 506 -22.44 -20.92 17.55
CA TRP A 506 -23.34 -21.38 16.50
C TRP A 506 -22.69 -21.26 15.11
N VAL A 507 -21.99 -20.16 14.82
CA VAL A 507 -21.29 -20.01 13.54
C VAL A 507 -20.24 -21.12 13.38
N ARG A 508 -19.42 -21.35 14.42
CA ARG A 508 -18.40 -22.40 14.44
C ARG A 508 -18.98 -23.80 14.34
N ALA A 509 -20.18 -24.06 14.88
CA ALA A 509 -20.84 -25.35 14.75
C ALA A 509 -21.25 -25.67 13.30
N TRP A 510 -21.47 -24.64 12.47
CA TRP A 510 -21.84 -24.79 11.06
C TRP A 510 -20.62 -24.69 10.13
N ALA A 511 -19.60 -23.93 10.53
CA ALA A 511 -18.37 -23.78 9.78
C ALA A 511 -17.52 -25.05 9.83
N ASN A 512 -17.08 -25.50 8.65
CA ASN A 512 -16.15 -26.61 8.47
C ASN A 512 -15.23 -26.33 7.27
N PRO A 513 -14.17 -27.15 7.06
CA PRO A 513 -13.23 -26.91 5.97
C PRO A 513 -13.87 -26.81 4.58
N ALA A 514 -14.93 -27.57 4.29
CA ALA A 514 -15.59 -27.52 3.00
C ALA A 514 -16.40 -26.22 2.80
N THR A 515 -17.11 -25.75 3.83
CA THR A 515 -17.84 -24.48 3.74
C THR A 515 -16.88 -23.29 3.70
N ALA A 516 -15.80 -23.32 4.49
CA ALA A 516 -14.77 -22.28 4.49
C ALA A 516 -14.12 -22.16 3.10
N GLU A 517 -13.77 -23.29 2.48
CA GLU A 517 -13.25 -23.33 1.12
C GLU A 517 -14.28 -22.81 0.09
N ALA A 518 -15.55 -23.19 0.21
CA ALA A 518 -16.60 -22.65 -0.66
C ALA A 518 -16.73 -21.12 -0.54
N PHE A 519 -16.74 -20.58 0.68
CA PHE A 519 -16.75 -19.12 0.90
C PHE A 519 -15.52 -18.44 0.29
N ARG A 520 -14.34 -19.05 0.44
CA ARG A 520 -13.10 -18.56 -0.15
C ARG A 520 -13.21 -18.44 -1.67
N TRP A 521 -13.68 -19.48 -2.35
CA TRP A 521 -13.87 -19.50 -3.80
C TRP A 521 -14.93 -18.50 -4.27
N MET A 522 -15.98 -18.28 -3.47
CA MET A 522 -17.06 -17.32 -3.78
C MET A 522 -16.68 -15.86 -3.50
N HIS A 523 -15.58 -15.61 -2.80
CA HIS A 523 -15.14 -14.25 -2.46
C HIS A 523 -15.04 -13.36 -3.73
N PRO A 524 -15.58 -12.13 -3.74
CA PRO A 524 -15.61 -11.27 -4.93
C PRO A 524 -14.24 -11.06 -5.59
N MET A 525 -13.19 -10.92 -4.77
CA MET A 525 -11.82 -10.77 -5.27
C MET A 525 -11.33 -11.97 -6.09
N ARG A 526 -11.81 -13.19 -5.79
CA ARG A 526 -11.46 -14.39 -6.54
C ARG A 526 -12.39 -14.60 -7.73
N THR A 527 -13.70 -14.56 -7.52
CA THR A 527 -14.69 -14.84 -8.57
C THR A 527 -14.57 -13.91 -9.78
N THR A 528 -14.38 -12.61 -9.54
CA THR A 528 -14.20 -11.61 -10.62
C THR A 528 -12.94 -11.80 -11.45
N ARG A 529 -11.94 -12.54 -10.94
CA ARG A 529 -10.69 -12.86 -11.63
C ARG A 529 -10.80 -14.23 -12.31
N TYR A 530 -11.18 -15.26 -11.56
CA TYR A 530 -11.30 -16.63 -12.02
C TYR A 530 -12.29 -16.83 -13.17
N MET A 531 -13.35 -16.02 -13.26
CA MET A 531 -14.33 -16.12 -14.35
C MET A 531 -13.72 -15.93 -15.76
N TYR A 532 -12.52 -15.36 -15.86
CA TYR A 532 -11.78 -15.22 -17.11
C TYR A 532 -10.84 -16.40 -17.41
N SER A 533 -10.67 -17.37 -16.52
CA SER A 533 -9.86 -18.56 -16.81
C SER A 533 -10.58 -19.48 -17.79
N GLU A 534 -9.83 -20.07 -18.71
CA GLU A 534 -10.33 -21.10 -19.64
C GLU A 534 -10.83 -22.36 -18.94
N LYS A 535 -10.31 -22.65 -17.73
CA LYS A 535 -10.75 -23.79 -16.93
C LYS A 535 -12.19 -23.65 -16.45
N LEU A 536 -12.65 -22.42 -16.21
CA LEU A 536 -13.98 -22.11 -15.69
C LEU A 536 -14.90 -21.53 -16.77
N ASN A 537 -14.34 -20.86 -17.76
CA ASN A 537 -15.04 -20.28 -18.89
C ASN A 537 -14.37 -20.70 -20.21
N PRO A 538 -14.79 -21.83 -20.81
CA PRO A 538 -14.18 -22.36 -22.04
C PRO A 538 -14.22 -21.42 -23.24
N PHE A 539 -15.12 -20.42 -23.26
CA PHE A 539 -15.16 -19.39 -24.31
C PHE A 539 -13.85 -18.59 -24.38
N MET A 540 -13.12 -18.48 -23.27
CA MET A 540 -11.86 -17.75 -23.22
C MET A 540 -10.75 -18.39 -24.09
N ALA A 541 -10.88 -19.66 -24.48
CA ALA A 541 -9.97 -20.30 -25.43
C ALA A 541 -10.14 -19.74 -26.86
N ILE A 542 -11.38 -19.37 -27.20
CA ILE A 542 -11.68 -18.66 -28.46
C ILE A 542 -11.05 -17.26 -28.42
N VAL A 543 -11.14 -16.58 -27.27
CA VAL A 543 -10.50 -15.27 -27.07
C VAL A 543 -8.99 -15.36 -27.25
N ALA A 544 -8.34 -16.39 -26.69
CA ALA A 544 -6.90 -16.62 -26.87
C ALA A 544 -6.52 -16.74 -28.35
N THR A 545 -7.26 -17.55 -29.12
CA THR A 545 -7.02 -17.71 -30.56
C THR A 545 -7.25 -16.41 -31.32
N ALA A 546 -8.32 -15.67 -30.98
CA ALA A 546 -8.62 -14.38 -31.59
C ALA A 546 -7.56 -13.32 -31.25
N ALA A 547 -6.99 -13.36 -30.04
CA ALA A 547 -5.93 -12.47 -29.60
C ALA A 547 -4.66 -12.69 -30.43
N GLU A 548 -4.23 -13.93 -30.66
CA GLU A 548 -3.09 -14.21 -31.56
C GLU A 548 -3.29 -13.63 -32.97
N MET A 549 -4.52 -13.70 -33.50
CA MET A 549 -4.85 -13.10 -34.80
C MET A 549 -4.82 -11.58 -34.74
N ALA A 550 -5.37 -10.98 -33.68
CA ALA A 550 -5.40 -9.54 -33.45
C ALA A 550 -3.99 -8.96 -33.27
N GLU A 551 -3.07 -9.68 -32.61
CA GLU A 551 -1.66 -9.29 -32.48
C GLU A 551 -0.95 -9.31 -33.84
N LYS A 552 -1.10 -10.40 -34.61
CA LYS A 552 -0.46 -10.55 -35.93
C LYS A 552 -0.95 -9.52 -36.94
N ALA A 553 -2.21 -9.11 -36.85
CA ALA A 553 -2.85 -8.15 -37.75
C ALA A 553 -3.19 -6.82 -37.05
N ARG A 554 -2.43 -6.44 -36.01
CA ARG A 554 -2.71 -5.27 -35.18
C ARG A 554 -2.75 -3.98 -36.01
N TRP A 555 -3.89 -3.30 -36.02
CA TRP A 555 -4.13 -2.01 -36.64
C TRP A 555 -4.21 -0.91 -35.59
N ARG A 556 -3.13 -0.15 -35.42
CA ARG A 556 -3.06 0.93 -34.42
C ARG A 556 -3.55 2.24 -35.04
N VAL A 557 -4.65 2.78 -34.49
CA VAL A 557 -5.18 4.07 -34.92
C VAL A 557 -4.29 5.23 -34.44
N ASP A 558 -4.19 6.30 -35.23
CA ASP A 558 -3.44 7.51 -34.86
C ASP A 558 -3.94 8.06 -33.50
N PRO A 559 -3.06 8.37 -32.52
CA PRO A 559 -3.44 8.97 -31.25
C PRO A 559 -4.24 10.29 -31.38
N HIS A 560 -4.10 11.00 -32.49
CA HIS A 560 -4.81 12.24 -32.79
C HIS A 560 -6.21 12.02 -33.38
N ASN A 561 -6.60 10.77 -33.69
CA ASN A 561 -7.92 10.43 -34.18
C ASN A 561 -9.02 10.94 -33.20
N PRO A 562 -10.07 11.62 -33.70
CA PRO A 562 -11.07 12.26 -32.85
C PRO A 562 -11.83 11.27 -31.95
N TYR A 563 -12.10 10.04 -32.43
CA TYR A 563 -12.81 9.02 -31.65
C TYR A 563 -11.92 8.44 -30.55
N ARG A 564 -10.62 8.25 -30.84
CA ARG A 564 -9.63 7.82 -29.83
C ARG A 564 -9.46 8.86 -28.72
N LYS A 565 -9.44 10.16 -29.06
CA LYS A 565 -9.45 11.24 -28.07
C LYS A 565 -10.73 11.27 -27.25
N ALA A 566 -11.89 11.13 -27.90
CA ALA A 566 -13.18 11.08 -27.23
C ALA A 566 -13.27 9.91 -26.24
N GLU A 567 -12.74 8.74 -26.60
CA GLU A 567 -12.65 7.56 -25.72
C GLU A 567 -11.80 7.84 -24.46
N ARG A 568 -10.61 8.42 -24.62
CA ARG A 568 -9.76 8.82 -23.47
C ARG A 568 -10.48 9.82 -22.57
N HIS A 569 -11.11 10.84 -23.14
CA HIS A 569 -11.90 11.81 -22.37
C HIS A 569 -13.09 11.18 -21.65
N ALA A 570 -13.75 10.19 -22.26
CA ALA A 570 -14.84 9.46 -21.62
C ALA A 570 -14.33 8.65 -20.41
N VAL A 571 -13.17 7.99 -20.55
CA VAL A 571 -12.51 7.28 -19.44
C VAL A 571 -12.20 8.23 -18.28
N ASP A 572 -11.60 9.39 -18.58
CA ASP A 572 -11.27 10.41 -17.56
C ASP A 572 -12.54 10.97 -16.90
N ALA A 573 -13.63 11.13 -17.65
CA ALA A 573 -14.91 11.61 -17.13
C ALA A 573 -15.56 10.60 -16.17
N VAL A 574 -15.47 9.29 -16.47
CA VAL A 574 -15.94 8.22 -15.58
C VAL A 574 -15.08 8.17 -14.32
N GLU A 575 -13.76 8.27 -14.44
CA GLU A 575 -12.83 8.34 -13.30
C GLU A 575 -13.19 9.51 -12.37
N ALA A 576 -13.40 10.71 -12.95
CA ALA A 576 -13.84 11.88 -12.20
C ALA A 576 -15.23 11.67 -11.55
N GLY A 577 -16.13 10.94 -12.20
CA GLY A 577 -17.42 10.55 -11.65
C GLY A 577 -17.30 9.65 -10.41
N ILE A 578 -16.52 8.57 -10.52
CA ILE A 578 -16.25 7.64 -9.41
C ILE A 578 -15.58 8.39 -8.25
N LYS A 579 -14.60 9.25 -8.54
CA LYS A 579 -13.93 10.09 -7.54
C LYS A 579 -14.92 10.98 -6.78
N ARG A 580 -15.89 11.60 -7.47
CA ARG A 580 -16.95 12.39 -6.81
C ARG A 580 -17.81 11.54 -5.88
N VAL A 581 -18.20 10.33 -6.32
CA VAL A 581 -18.97 9.39 -5.48
C VAL A 581 -18.17 8.96 -4.25
N ARG A 582 -16.89 8.64 -4.42
CA ARG A 582 -15.98 8.33 -3.31
C ARG A 582 -15.91 9.47 -2.30
N ILE A 583 -15.64 10.71 -2.74
CA ILE A 583 -15.57 11.87 -1.84
C ILE A 583 -16.90 12.07 -1.09
N ALA A 584 -18.04 11.92 -1.77
CA ALA A 584 -19.35 12.01 -1.13
C ALA A 584 -19.57 10.89 -0.10
N ARG A 585 -19.17 9.65 -0.40
CA ARG A 585 -19.20 8.51 0.52
C ARG A 585 -18.34 8.78 1.75
N ASP A 586 -17.10 9.21 1.55
CA ASP A 586 -16.13 9.45 2.64
C ASP A 586 -16.65 10.56 3.57
N ASN A 587 -17.14 11.68 3.01
CA ASN A 587 -17.75 12.77 3.77
C ASN A 587 -19.02 12.33 4.53
N ALA A 588 -19.85 11.48 3.92
CA ALA A 588 -21.03 10.93 4.59
C ALA A 588 -20.62 10.01 5.75
N GLY A 589 -19.57 9.20 5.55
CA GLY A 589 -18.98 8.35 6.58
C GLY A 589 -18.47 9.15 7.78
N GLU A 590 -17.75 10.25 7.53
CA GLU A 590 -17.29 11.17 8.57
C GLU A 590 -18.46 11.77 9.37
N GLN A 591 -19.51 12.24 8.70
CA GLN A 591 -20.70 12.78 9.38
C GLN A 591 -21.45 11.73 10.19
N ILE A 592 -21.54 10.49 9.69
CA ILE A 592 -22.18 9.39 10.42
C ILE A 592 -21.34 9.04 11.63
N PHE A 593 -20.02 8.92 11.48
CA PHE A 593 -19.09 8.64 12.57
C PHE A 593 -19.20 9.69 13.67
N ASP A 594 -19.16 10.97 13.30
CA ASP A 594 -19.30 12.09 14.23
C ASP A 594 -20.63 12.02 15.00
N ARG A 595 -21.74 11.78 14.31
CA ARG A 595 -23.06 11.63 14.96
C ARG A 595 -23.17 10.42 15.88
N LEU A 596 -22.47 9.33 15.59
CA LEU A 596 -22.52 8.11 16.39
C LEU A 596 -21.62 8.20 17.63
N TYR A 597 -20.43 8.79 17.48
CA TYR A 597 -19.36 8.64 18.47
C TYR A 597 -18.89 9.96 19.09
N ASN A 598 -19.15 11.12 18.49
CA ASN A 598 -18.71 12.41 19.05
C ASN A 598 -19.71 12.94 20.09
N HIS A 599 -19.82 12.21 21.20
CA HIS A 599 -20.60 12.57 22.38
C HIS A 599 -19.78 12.31 23.65
N PRO A 600 -20.07 12.99 24.78
CA PRO A 600 -19.33 12.77 26.02
C PRO A 600 -19.39 11.29 26.45
N PRO A 601 -18.25 10.67 26.85
CA PRO A 601 -18.18 9.25 27.23
C PRO A 601 -19.18 8.82 28.33
N SER A 602 -19.67 9.77 29.12
CA SER A 602 -20.64 9.54 30.20
C SER A 602 -22.08 9.29 29.75
N GLN A 603 -22.39 9.32 28.44
CA GLN A 603 -23.72 9.00 27.91
C GLN A 603 -23.67 7.80 26.96
N PRO A 604 -23.87 6.56 27.45
CA PRO A 604 -24.08 5.44 26.56
C PRO A 604 -25.35 5.65 25.73
N TRP A 605 -25.22 5.55 24.40
CA TRP A 605 -26.30 5.67 23.41
C TRP A 605 -27.51 4.76 23.68
N MET A 606 -27.34 3.74 24.52
CA MET A 606 -28.39 2.79 24.89
C MET A 606 -29.50 3.39 25.79
N PHE A 607 -29.37 4.65 26.27
CA PHE A 607 -30.38 5.27 27.16
C PHE A 607 -30.56 6.79 26.99
N SER A 608 -30.97 7.28 25.81
CA SER A 608 -31.48 8.66 25.75
C SER A 608 -32.61 8.82 24.73
N PRO A 609 -33.89 8.89 25.15
CA PRO A 609 -34.94 9.46 24.32
C PRO A 609 -34.64 10.96 24.18
N GLN A 610 -34.43 11.42 22.95
CA GLN A 610 -34.31 12.86 22.67
C GLN A 610 -35.58 13.58 23.14
N ALA A 611 -35.50 14.30 24.26
CA ALA A 611 -36.50 15.30 24.62
C ALA A 611 -36.19 16.60 23.84
N PRO A 612 -37.19 17.22 23.18
CA PRO A 612 -36.96 18.47 22.48
C PRO A 612 -36.60 19.59 23.46
N ARG A 613 -35.54 20.33 23.14
CA ARG A 613 -35.13 21.53 23.89
C ARG A 613 -36.25 22.58 23.79
N HIS A 614 -36.81 22.96 24.92
CA HIS A 614 -37.64 24.15 25.03
C HIS A 614 -36.76 25.39 24.79
N GLU A 615 -37.16 26.22 23.85
CA GLU A 615 -36.67 27.59 23.69
C GLU A 615 -37.12 28.42 24.90
N ASP A 616 -36.16 28.90 25.68
CA ASP A 616 -36.38 29.98 26.64
C ASP A 616 -36.59 31.27 25.85
N ASN A 617 -37.86 31.64 25.68
CA ASN A 617 -38.24 33.01 25.34
C ASN A 617 -38.08 33.88 26.58
N GLY A 618 -37.13 34.82 26.50
CA GLY A 618 -36.94 35.86 27.50
C GLY A 618 -38.19 36.71 27.70
N ALA A 619 -38.41 37.11 28.96
CA ALA A 619 -39.31 38.19 29.31
C ALA A 619 -38.51 39.24 30.09
N GLY A 620 -38.46 40.44 29.51
CA GLY A 620 -38.55 41.68 30.29
C GLY A 620 -40.01 42.02 30.55
#